data_AF-A0A2X3KXS8-F1
#
_entry.id   AF-A0A2X3KXS8-F1
#
_cell.length_a   1.000
_cell.length_b   1.000
_cell.length_c   1.000
_cell.angle_alpha   90.00
_cell.angle_beta   90.00
_cell.angle_gamma   90.00
#
_symmetry.space_group_name_H-M   'P 1'
#
loop_
_entity.id
_entity.type
_entity.pdbx_description
1 polymer ?
#
loop_
_entity_poly.entity_id
_entity_poly.type
_entity_poly.pdbx_seq_one_letter_code
_entity_poly.pdbx_strand_id
1 'polypeptide(L)'
;MPQEIPSLVAVGLNLGGLAALLFLVANLAVIFHLVQRLIAPKSRWAWLDGLRRRWHYVHYIGNLAMVGAMIAHAALLGPYASPLHWLLVALLVWMAGVGITLRFTNASPKVKRGLSRLHSRWYMFVAVLVVLIAAHIWSLPNFPYPLE
;
A
#
# COMPACT_ATOMS: atom_id res chain seq x y z
N MET A 1 -7.04 10.16 34.05
CA MET A 1 -5.84 9.34 33.80
C MET A 1 -5.87 8.97 32.33
N PRO A 2 -4.82 9.21 31.54
CA PRO A 2 -4.78 8.71 30.18
C PRO A 2 -4.98 7.19 30.23
N GLN A 3 -5.94 6.67 29.47
CA GLN A 3 -6.14 5.23 29.37
C GLN A 3 -4.85 4.62 28.79
N GLU A 4 -4.24 3.70 29.51
CA GLU A 4 -3.14 2.89 28.99
C GLU A 4 -3.62 2.13 27.74
N ILE A 5 -2.78 2.11 26.70
CA ILE A 5 -3.09 1.43 25.46
C ILE A 5 -3.07 -0.08 25.72
N PRO A 6 -4.17 -0.82 25.44
CA PRO A 6 -4.15 -2.28 25.55
C PRO A 6 -3.06 -2.88 24.67
N SER A 7 -2.37 -3.92 25.15
CA SER A 7 -1.24 -4.53 24.44
C SER A 7 -1.57 -4.93 22.99
N LEU A 8 -2.75 -5.50 22.75
CA LEU A 8 -3.22 -5.85 21.41
C LEU A 8 -3.40 -4.62 20.50
N VAL A 9 -3.83 -3.49 21.05
CA VAL A 9 -3.96 -2.23 20.31
C VAL A 9 -2.58 -1.70 19.96
N ALA A 10 -1.63 -1.72 20.90
CA ALA A 10 -0.24 -1.30 20.64
C ALA A 10 0.43 -2.18 19.56
N VAL A 11 0.22 -3.50 19.59
CA VAL A 11 0.68 -4.41 18.52
C VAL A 11 0.04 -4.05 17.18
N GLY A 12 -1.27 -3.79 17.17
CA GLY A 12 -1.99 -3.33 15.98
C GLY A 12 -1.38 -2.05 15.40
N LEU A 13 -1.12 -1.04 16.23
CA LEU A 13 -0.51 0.22 15.81
C LEU A 13 0.90 0.01 15.24
N ASN A 14 1.73 -0.80 15.90
CA ASN A 14 3.08 -1.15 15.41
C ASN A 14 3.03 -1.88 14.07
N LEU A 15 2.07 -2.78 13.85
CA LEU A 15 1.86 -3.44 12.56
C LEU A 15 1.43 -2.45 11.47
N GLY A 16 0.65 -1.42 11.84
CA GLY A 16 0.31 -0.31 10.94
C GLY A 16 1.54 0.49 10.53
N GLY A 17 2.40 0.85 11.49
CA GLY A 17 3.69 1.50 11.23
C GLY A 17 4.61 0.66 10.36
N LEU A 18 4.69 -0.65 10.62
CA LEU A 18 5.44 -1.59 9.80
C LEU A 18 4.89 -1.67 8.37
N ALA A 19 3.57 -1.76 8.21
CA ALA A 19 2.93 -1.79 6.90
C ALA A 19 3.23 -0.50 6.12
N ALA A 20 3.19 0.67 6.77
CA ALA A 20 3.54 1.95 6.16
C ALA A 20 5.02 2.01 5.71
N LEU A 21 5.94 1.53 6.55
CA LEU A 21 7.37 1.44 6.21
C LEU A 21 7.61 0.50 5.02
N LEU A 22 7.02 -0.69 5.05
CA LEU A 22 7.13 -1.65 3.94
C LEU A 22 6.52 -1.10 2.66
N PHE A 23 5.38 -0.41 2.74
CA PHE A 23 4.77 0.28 1.60
C PHE A 23 5.72 1.31 1.01
N LEU A 24 6.32 2.18 1.84
CA LEU A 24 7.24 3.22 1.39
C LEU A 24 8.46 2.63 0.69
N VAL A 25 9.11 1.65 1.32
CA VAL A 25 10.31 1.00 0.76
C VAL A 25 9.98 0.23 -0.51
N ALA A 26 8.91 -0.57 -0.52
CA ALA A 26 8.51 -1.35 -1.69
C ALA A 26 8.14 -0.45 -2.89
N ASN A 27 7.58 0.73 -2.63
CA ASN A 27 7.08 1.62 -3.67
C ASN A 27 8.02 2.79 -4.00
N LEU A 28 9.24 2.82 -3.45
CA LEU A 28 10.19 3.92 -3.65
C LEU A 28 10.45 4.24 -5.14
N ALA A 29 10.69 3.22 -5.95
CA ALA A 29 10.86 3.40 -7.40
C ALA A 29 9.59 3.94 -8.09
N VAL A 30 8.41 3.52 -7.64
CA VAL A 30 7.12 4.00 -8.16
C VAL A 30 6.90 5.47 -7.77
N ILE A 31 7.23 5.83 -6.53
CA ILE A 31 7.16 7.19 -6.01
C ILE A 31 8.06 8.12 -6.81
N PHE A 32 9.32 7.75 -7.04
CA PHE A 32 10.23 8.58 -7.86
C PHE A 32 9.76 8.73 -9.32
N HIS A 33 9.20 7.67 -9.92
CA HIS A 33 8.55 7.75 -11.24
C HIS A 33 7.32 8.66 -11.23
N LEU A 34 6.51 8.64 -10.17
CA LEU A 34 5.40 9.57 -10.00
C LEU A 34 5.89 11.02 -9.91
N VAL A 35 6.89 11.29 -9.07
CA VAL A 35 7.50 12.62 -8.92
C VAL A 35 8.04 13.12 -10.26
N GLN A 36 8.86 12.32 -10.95
CA GLN A 36 9.39 12.66 -12.28
C GLN A 36 8.26 12.98 -13.28
N ARG A 37 7.17 12.23 -13.27
CA ARG A 37 6.02 12.47 -14.13
C ARG A 37 5.26 13.77 -13.80
N LEU A 38 5.26 14.19 -12.54
CA LEU A 38 4.61 15.44 -12.10
C LEU A 38 5.48 16.66 -12.41
N ILE A 39 6.78 16.60 -12.13
CA ILE A 39 7.67 17.78 -12.21
C ILE A 39 8.40 17.90 -13.56
N ALA A 40 8.66 16.78 -14.23
CA ALA A 40 9.45 16.74 -15.47
C ALA A 40 8.89 15.69 -16.47
N PRO A 41 7.62 15.80 -16.89
CA PRO A 41 6.91 14.76 -17.66
C PRO A 41 7.55 14.40 -19.00
N LYS A 42 8.32 15.33 -19.60
CA LYS A 42 9.01 15.12 -20.89
C LYS A 42 10.45 14.63 -20.73
N SER A 43 11.00 14.68 -19.52
CA SER A 43 12.38 14.27 -19.24
C SER A 43 12.45 12.76 -19.05
N ARG A 44 13.55 12.12 -19.47
CA ARG A 44 13.87 10.74 -19.10
C ARG A 44 15.04 10.72 -18.14
N TRP A 45 14.91 9.96 -17.06
CA TRP A 45 15.95 9.83 -16.04
C TRP A 45 16.52 8.42 -16.08
N ALA A 46 17.67 8.24 -16.75
CA ALA A 46 18.27 6.92 -16.95
C ALA A 46 18.57 6.17 -15.64
N TRP A 47 18.96 6.89 -14.59
CA TRP A 47 19.19 6.31 -13.26
C TRP A 47 17.89 5.73 -12.66
N LEU A 48 16.75 6.37 -12.92
CA LEU A 48 15.44 5.97 -12.41
C LEU A 48 14.89 4.74 -13.17
N ASP A 49 15.20 4.62 -14.46
CA ASP A 49 14.96 3.40 -15.24
C ASP A 49 15.83 2.23 -14.77
N GLY A 50 17.07 2.52 -14.36
CA GLY A 50 17.96 1.55 -13.72
C GLY A 50 17.43 1.09 -12.36
N LEU A 51 16.99 2.03 -11.53
CA LEU A 51 16.41 1.76 -10.22
C LEU A 51 15.17 0.87 -10.34
N ARG A 52 14.21 1.21 -11.21
CA ARG A 52 12.98 0.44 -11.41
C ARG A 52 13.24 -1.04 -11.71
N ARG A 53 14.25 -1.33 -12.54
CA ARG A 53 14.62 -2.71 -12.88
C ARG A 53 15.16 -3.47 -11.68
N ARG A 54 16.09 -2.86 -10.92
CA ARG A 54 16.68 -3.48 -9.72
C ARG A 54 15.67 -3.63 -8.58
N TRP A 55 14.78 -2.65 -8.43
CA TRP A 55 13.79 -2.61 -7.36
C TRP A 55 12.57 -3.51 -7.61
N HIS A 56 12.47 -4.16 -8.78
CA HIS A 56 11.30 -4.97 -9.12
C HIS A 56 11.02 -6.08 -8.10
N TYR A 57 12.06 -6.76 -7.62
CA TYR A 57 11.92 -7.80 -6.59
C TYR A 57 11.55 -7.24 -5.22
N VAL A 58 12.18 -6.13 -4.82
CA VAL A 58 11.88 -5.42 -3.56
C VAL A 58 10.44 -4.93 -3.56
N HIS A 59 9.99 -4.33 -4.66
CA HIS A 59 8.62 -3.91 -4.86
C HIS A 59 7.64 -5.07 -4.74
N TYR A 60 7.94 -6.20 -5.37
CA TYR A 60 7.06 -7.35 -5.35
C TYR A 60 6.95 -7.99 -3.96
N ILE A 61 8.08 -8.40 -3.38
CA ILE A 61 8.11 -9.08 -2.08
C ILE A 61 7.71 -8.13 -0.95
N GLY A 62 8.15 -6.87 -1.02
CA GLY A 62 7.80 -5.85 -0.05
C GLY A 62 6.31 -5.54 -0.03
N ASN A 63 5.65 -5.47 -1.19
CA ASN A 63 4.19 -5.29 -1.22
C ASN A 63 3.42 -6.50 -0.69
N LEU A 64 3.90 -7.73 -0.91
CA LEU A 64 3.28 -8.91 -0.28
C LEU A 64 3.41 -8.87 1.25
N ALA A 65 4.61 -8.58 1.75
CA ALA A 65 4.85 -8.45 3.19
C ALA A 65 4.02 -7.32 3.80
N MET A 66 3.93 -6.18 3.11
CA MET A 66 3.11 -5.03 3.49
C MET A 66 1.63 -5.42 3.60
N VAL A 67 1.08 -6.13 2.61
CA VAL A 67 -0.31 -6.59 2.67
C VAL A 67 -0.53 -7.57 3.83
N GLY A 68 0.42 -8.46 4.11
CA GLY A 68 0.37 -9.33 5.29
C GLY A 68 0.32 -8.56 6.61
N ALA A 69 1.23 -7.60 6.80
CA ALA A 69 1.24 -6.73 7.98
C ALA A 69 -0.04 -5.90 8.11
N MET A 70 -0.54 -5.37 6.99
CA MET A 70 -1.77 -4.59 6.93
C MET A 70 -3.00 -5.42 7.28
N ILE A 71 -3.11 -6.68 6.83
CA ILE A 71 -4.21 -7.58 7.20
C ILE A 71 -4.18 -7.85 8.71
N ALA A 72 -3.00 -8.13 9.28
CA ALA A 72 -2.85 -8.34 10.71
C ALA A 72 -3.22 -7.07 11.52
N HIS A 73 -2.78 -5.90 11.05
CA HIS A 73 -3.17 -4.60 11.60
C HIS A 73 -4.69 -4.39 11.56
N ALA A 74 -5.33 -4.63 10.41
CA ALA A 74 -6.77 -4.49 10.24
C ALA A 74 -7.57 -5.49 11.08
N ALA A 75 -7.05 -6.69 11.32
CA ALA A 75 -7.68 -7.67 12.19
C ALA A 75 -7.68 -7.22 13.66
N LEU A 76 -6.59 -6.61 14.14
CA LEU A 76 -6.46 -6.13 15.52
C LEU A 76 -7.18 -4.80 15.77
N LEU A 77 -7.16 -3.89 14.80
CA LEU A 77 -7.76 -2.56 14.93
C LEU A 77 -9.09 -2.40 14.18
N GLY A 78 -9.65 -3.49 13.65
CA GLY A 78 -10.93 -3.52 12.95
C GLY A 78 -12.09 -2.82 13.67
N PRO A 79 -12.24 -2.93 15.01
CA PRO A 79 -13.27 -2.20 15.76
C PRO A 79 -13.16 -0.67 15.67
N TYR A 80 -11.98 -0.14 15.35
CA TYR A 80 -11.71 1.30 15.20
C TYR A 80 -11.65 1.73 13.72
N ALA A 81 -11.84 0.80 12.80
CA ALA A 81 -11.72 1.03 11.37
C ALA A 81 -13.00 1.65 10.79
N SER A 82 -12.84 2.73 10.03
CA SER A 82 -13.93 3.33 9.25
C SER A 82 -14.17 2.56 7.93
N PRO A 83 -15.30 2.78 7.22
CA PRO A 83 -15.54 2.19 5.91
C PRO A 83 -14.42 2.44 4.88
N LEU A 84 -13.72 3.58 4.99
CA LEU A 84 -12.58 3.88 4.11
C LEU A 84 -11.38 2.96 4.36
N HIS A 85 -11.16 2.47 5.58
CA HIS A 85 -10.12 1.50 5.87
C HIS A 85 -10.42 0.18 5.18
N TRP A 86 -11.67 -0.28 5.24
CA TRP A 86 -12.07 -1.51 4.55
C TRP A 86 -11.99 -1.39 3.03
N LEU A 87 -12.31 -0.21 2.48
CA LEU A 87 -12.07 0.09 1.06
C LEU A 87 -10.57 0.03 0.72
N LEU A 88 -9.70 0.60 1.56
CA LEU A 88 -8.24 0.52 1.39
C LEU A 88 -7.77 -0.94 1.43
N VAL A 89 -8.21 -1.72 2.41
CA VAL A 89 -7.88 -3.15 2.55
C VAL A 89 -8.28 -3.89 1.28
N ALA A 90 -9.51 -3.72 0.80
CA ALA A 90 -10.00 -4.35 -0.42
C ALA A 90 -9.15 -3.98 -1.65
N LEU A 91 -8.80 -2.70 -1.78
CA LEU A 91 -7.95 -2.22 -2.88
C LEU A 91 -6.54 -2.82 -2.83
N LEU A 92 -5.92 -2.86 -1.65
CA LEU A 92 -4.58 -3.43 -1.46
C LEU A 92 -4.55 -4.94 -1.70
N VAL A 93 -5.54 -5.67 -1.18
CA VAL A 93 -5.69 -7.11 -1.42
C VAL A 93 -5.92 -7.40 -2.91
N TRP A 94 -6.76 -6.60 -3.57
CA TRP A 94 -6.94 -6.70 -5.03
C TRP A 94 -5.63 -6.49 -5.78
N MET A 95 -4.87 -5.44 -5.44
CA MET A 95 -3.58 -5.16 -6.10
C MET A 95 -2.57 -6.28 -5.90
N ALA A 96 -2.45 -6.81 -4.67
CA ALA A 96 -1.62 -7.98 -4.41
C ALA A 96 -2.08 -9.21 -5.19
N GLY A 97 -3.38 -9.48 -5.23
CA GLY A 97 -3.98 -10.58 -6.00
C GLY A 97 -3.71 -10.47 -7.49
N VAL A 98 -3.76 -9.26 -8.05
CA VAL A 98 -3.35 -9.01 -9.44
C VAL A 98 -1.86 -9.27 -9.62
N GLY A 99 -1.01 -8.78 -8.73
CA GLY A 99 0.44 -9.04 -8.75
C GLY A 99 0.78 -10.53 -8.76
N ILE A 100 0.11 -11.30 -7.90
CA ILE A 100 0.24 -12.76 -7.84
C ILE A 100 -0.24 -13.40 -9.15
N THR A 101 -1.42 -13.00 -9.63
CA THR A 101 -2.02 -13.56 -10.85
C THR A 101 -1.11 -13.36 -12.06
N LEU A 102 -0.53 -12.18 -12.22
CA LEU A 102 0.36 -11.87 -13.34
C LEU A 102 1.61 -12.77 -13.34
N ARG A 103 2.15 -13.10 -12.16
CA ARG A 103 3.48 -13.73 -12.02
C ARG A 103 3.44 -15.23 -11.73
N PHE A 104 2.47 -15.72 -10.97
CA PHE A 104 2.48 -17.10 -10.43
C PHE A 104 1.36 -18.00 -10.95
N THR A 105 0.41 -17.46 -11.71
CA THR A 105 -0.69 -18.27 -12.26
C THR A 105 -0.50 -18.54 -13.75
N ASN A 106 -1.12 -19.63 -14.21
CA ASN A 106 -1.25 -19.99 -15.62
C ASN A 106 -2.45 -19.28 -16.30
N ALA A 107 -2.90 -18.14 -15.76
CA ALA A 107 -3.98 -17.37 -16.36
C ALA A 107 -3.64 -16.98 -17.81
N SER A 108 -4.66 -16.99 -18.68
CA SER A 108 -4.46 -16.76 -20.11
C SER A 108 -3.83 -15.38 -20.39
N PRO A 109 -3.10 -15.23 -21.51
CA PRO A 109 -2.52 -13.94 -21.90
C PRO A 109 -3.55 -12.81 -22.04
N LYS A 110 -4.82 -13.13 -22.35
CA LYS A 110 -5.92 -12.17 -22.40
C LYS A 110 -6.23 -11.62 -20.99
N VAL A 111 -6.34 -12.49 -20.00
CA VAL A 111 -6.59 -12.13 -18.60
C VAL A 111 -5.42 -11.32 -18.04
N LYS A 112 -4.18 -11.80 -18.20
CA LYS A 112 -2.99 -11.07 -17.72
C LYS A 112 -2.86 -9.68 -18.33
N ARG A 113 -3.15 -9.52 -19.63
CA ARG A 113 -3.17 -8.20 -20.28
C ARG A 113 -4.27 -7.29 -19.74
N GLY A 114 -5.46 -7.82 -19.51
CA GLY A 114 -6.57 -7.07 -18.90
C GLY A 114 -6.21 -6.53 -17.52
N LEU A 115 -5.74 -7.42 -16.64
CA LEU A 115 -5.34 -7.05 -15.27
C LEU A 115 -4.17 -6.06 -15.25
N SER A 116 -3.15 -6.28 -16.08
CA SER A 116 -1.98 -5.39 -16.16
C SER A 116 -2.37 -3.97 -16.60
N ARG A 117 -3.29 -3.82 -17.57
CA ARG A 117 -3.76 -2.50 -18.04
C ARG A 117 -4.50 -1.70 -16.97
N LEU A 118 -5.15 -2.38 -16.03
CA LEU A 118 -5.84 -1.73 -14.91
C LEU A 118 -4.85 -1.41 -13.78
N HIS A 119 -4.05 -2.40 -13.36
CA HIS A 119 -3.13 -2.31 -12.23
C HIS A 119 -1.95 -1.36 -12.45
N SER A 120 -1.37 -1.31 -13.66
CA SER A 120 -0.13 -0.56 -13.92
C SER A 120 -0.32 0.94 -14.15
N ARG A 121 -1.56 1.46 -14.02
CA ARG A 121 -1.82 2.88 -14.23
C ARG A 121 -1.34 3.67 -13.02
N TRP A 122 -0.61 4.77 -13.25
CA TRP A 122 -0.08 5.61 -12.17
C TRP A 122 -1.16 6.10 -11.20
N TYR A 123 -2.39 6.34 -11.69
CA TYR A 123 -3.50 6.76 -10.85
C TYR A 123 -3.95 5.69 -9.85
N MET A 124 -3.64 4.40 -10.06
CA MET A 124 -3.96 3.36 -9.07
C MET A 124 -3.13 3.56 -7.80
N PHE A 125 -1.84 3.89 -7.98
CA PHE A 125 -0.97 4.21 -6.85
C PHE A 125 -1.44 5.50 -6.15
N VAL A 126 -1.86 6.51 -6.90
CA VAL A 126 -2.44 7.74 -6.34
C VAL A 126 -3.74 7.46 -5.60
N ALA A 127 -4.61 6.60 -6.14
CA ALA A 127 -5.85 6.21 -5.48
C ALA A 127 -5.57 5.53 -4.13
N VAL A 128 -4.60 4.61 -4.07
CA VAL A 128 -4.16 4.02 -2.80
C VAL A 128 -3.71 5.08 -1.81
N LEU A 129 -2.86 6.02 -2.23
CA LEU A 129 -2.38 7.10 -1.35
C LEU A 129 -3.53 7.98 -0.84
N VAL A 130 -4.44 8.39 -1.72
CA VAL A 130 -5.58 9.23 -1.37
C VAL A 130 -6.50 8.53 -0.37
N VAL A 131 -6.87 7.27 -0.64
CA VAL A 131 -7.73 6.50 0.26
C VAL A 131 -7.03 6.24 1.59
N LEU A 132 -5.72 5.95 1.57
CA LEU A 132 -4.92 5.76 2.78
C LEU A 132 -4.93 7.01 3.66
N ILE A 133 -4.61 8.18 3.10
CA ILE A 133 -4.59 9.44 3.84
C ILE A 133 -5.98 9.79 4.36
N ALA A 134 -7.01 9.70 3.50
CA ALA A 134 -8.39 10.02 3.88
C ALA A 134 -8.93 9.10 4.98
N ALA A 135 -8.63 7.79 4.92
CA ALA A 135 -9.04 6.84 5.93
C ALA A 135 -8.49 7.23 7.32
N HIS A 136 -7.19 7.52 7.39
CA HIS A 136 -6.53 7.84 8.66
C HIS A 136 -6.93 9.22 9.20
N ILE A 137 -7.02 10.26 8.35
CA ILE A 137 -7.49 11.59 8.80
C ILE A 137 -8.90 11.51 9.40
N TRP A 138 -9.78 10.67 8.85
CA TRP A 138 -11.13 10.50 9.38
C TRP A 138 -11.13 9.71 10.70
N SER A 139 -10.35 8.64 10.83
CA SER A 139 -10.36 7.85 12.08
C SER A 139 -9.62 8.50 13.24
N LEU A 140 -8.57 9.29 12.98
CA LEU A 140 -7.70 9.87 14.02
C LEU A 140 -8.46 10.60 15.14
N PRO A 141 -9.45 11.50 14.87
CA PRO A 141 -10.19 12.17 15.93
C PRO A 141 -11.06 11.25 16.80
N ASN A 142 -11.42 10.07 16.29
CA ASN A 142 -12.30 9.12 16.96
C ASN A 142 -11.52 7.96 17.60
N PHE A 143 -10.19 7.96 17.53
CA PHE A 143 -9.38 6.92 18.13
C PHE A 143 -9.36 7.10 19.66
N PRO A 144 -9.80 6.11 20.45
CA PRO A 144 -10.09 6.32 21.87
C PRO A 144 -8.83 6.32 22.76
N TYR A 145 -7.66 6.00 22.20
CA TYR A 145 -6.41 5.92 22.95
C TYR A 145 -5.48 7.09 22.59
N PRO A 146 -4.65 7.56 23.53
CA PRO A 146 -3.63 8.55 23.23
C PRO A 146 -2.68 8.01 22.15
N LEU A 147 -2.42 8.85 21.15
CA LEU A 147 -1.39 8.61 20.14
C LEU A 147 -0.18 9.43 20.59
N GLU A 148 0.88 8.74 21.04
CA GLU A 148 2.16 9.36 21.42
C GLU A 148 2.98 9.76 20.19
#